data_AF-A0A7C5HV25-F1
#
_entry.id   AF-A0A7C5HV25-F1
#
_cell.length_a   1.000
_cell.length_b   1.000
_cell.length_c   1.000
_cell.angle_alpha   90.00
_cell.angle_beta   90.00
_cell.angle_gamma   90.00
#
_symmetry.space_group_name_H-M   'P 1'
#
loop_
_entity.id
_entity.type
_entity.pdbx_description
1 polymer ?
#
loop_
_entity_poly.entity_id
_entity_poly.type
_entity_poly.pdbx_seq_one_letter_code
_entity_poly.pdbx_strand_id
1 'polypeptide(L)'
;MNVYQFKVALDYDKRTYRNIEILETQTLEDFHEIIFNAFDRYDEHLYSFYITRKRINSSHSRYKAPEFTDSTYFEDNFNAEFGQDKFDASEAEINSLRLNIKDKIYYLFDFGDCWWHEITLLSITETNKIKG
;
A
#
# COMPACT_ATOMS: atom_id res chain seq x y z
N MET A 1 -17.92 -0.88 11.24
CA MET A 1 -17.11 -0.79 10.01
C MET A 1 -16.09 0.30 10.23
N ASN A 2 -14.81 -0.04 10.13
CA ASN A 2 -13.73 0.90 10.36
C ASN A 2 -13.29 1.57 9.06
N VAL A 3 -12.93 2.85 9.18
CA VAL A 3 -12.30 3.64 8.13
C VAL A 3 -10.88 3.93 8.56
N TYR A 4 -9.93 3.60 7.70
CA TYR A 4 -8.51 3.85 7.90
C TYR A 4 -8.13 5.11 7.14
N GLN A 5 -7.47 6.04 7.82
CA GLN A 5 -6.93 7.24 7.18
C GLN A 5 -5.41 7.13 7.06
N PHE A 6 -4.92 7.14 5.83
CA PHE A 6 -3.50 7.09 5.52
C PHE A 6 -3.01 8.43 4.96
N LYS A 7 -1.81 8.84 5.37
CA LYS A 7 -1.02 9.82 4.63
C LYS A 7 -0.16 9.09 3.61
N VAL A 8 -0.34 9.38 2.33
CA VAL A 8 0.47 8.87 1.22
C VAL A 8 1.30 10.02 0.67
N ALA A 9 2.61 9.99 0.87
CA ALA A 9 3.52 11.06 0.44
C ALA A 9 4.57 10.54 -0.53
N LEU A 10 4.97 11.34 -1.52
CA LEU A 10 6.13 11.03 -2.35
C LEU A 10 7.37 10.91 -1.46
N ASP A 11 8.14 9.84 -1.65
CA ASP A 11 9.30 9.57 -0.80
C ASP A 11 10.41 10.62 -0.96
N TYR A 12 10.59 11.13 -2.18
CA TYR A 12 11.58 12.17 -2.51
C TYR A 12 11.10 13.60 -2.18
N ASP A 13 9.79 13.85 -2.13
CA ASP A 13 9.21 15.15 -1.74
C ASP A 13 7.98 14.97 -0.84
N LYS A 14 8.24 14.87 0.46
CA LYS A 14 7.19 14.62 1.47
C LYS A 14 6.17 15.77 1.64
N ARG A 15 6.36 16.88 0.94
CA ARG A 15 5.40 18.00 0.87
C ARG A 15 4.27 17.71 -0.11
N THR A 16 4.52 16.84 -1.08
CA THR A 16 3.52 16.35 -2.02
C THR A 16 2.91 15.08 -1.45
N TYR A 17 1.67 15.19 -0.95
CA TYR A 17 0.96 14.08 -0.33
C TYR A 17 -0.55 14.15 -0.55
N ARG A 18 -1.22 13.04 -0.24
CA ARG A 18 -2.67 12.91 -0.14
C ARG A 18 -3.00 12.24 1.19
N ASN A 19 -4.07 12.70 1.83
CA ASN A 19 -4.70 11.95 2.90
C ASN A 19 -5.83 11.14 2.26
N ILE A 20 -5.77 9.83 2.40
CA ILE A 20 -6.69 8.89 1.77
C ILE A 20 -7.42 8.14 2.87
N GLU A 21 -8.73 8.09 2.75
CA GLU A 21 -9.60 7.26 3.59
C GLU A 21 -10.02 6.03 2.81
N ILE A 22 -9.96 4.87 3.45
CA ILE A 22 -10.29 3.58 2.85
C ILE A 22 -10.97 2.69 3.89
N LEU A 23 -11.93 1.87 3.45
CA LEU A 23 -12.64 0.93 4.33
C LEU A 23 -11.74 -0.23 4.73
N GLU A 24 -11.99 -0.78 5.91
CA GLU A 24 -11.22 -1.91 6.43
C GLU A 24 -11.31 -3.18 5.58
N THR A 25 -12.36 -3.32 4.76
CA THR A 25 -12.64 -4.47 3.88
C THR A 25 -12.18 -4.25 2.44
N GLN A 26 -11.72 -3.05 2.08
CA GLN A 26 -11.14 -2.81 0.76
C GLN A 26 -9.73 -3.38 0.70
N THR A 27 -9.27 -3.72 -0.50
CA THR A 27 -8.02 -4.43 -0.74
C THR A 27 -6.86 -3.45 -0.95
N LEU A 28 -5.63 -3.97 -1.04
CA LEU A 28 -4.48 -3.17 -1.45
C LEU A 28 -4.56 -2.76 -2.93
N GLU A 29 -5.24 -3.55 -3.77
CA GLU A 29 -5.58 -3.16 -5.15
C GLU A 29 -6.56 -1.97 -5.16
N ASP A 30 -7.64 -2.00 -4.38
CA ASP A 30 -8.52 -0.83 -4.22
C ASP A 30 -7.73 0.40 -3.76
N PHE A 31 -6.77 0.21 -2.85
CA PHE A 31 -5.93 1.29 -2.38
C PHE A 31 -4.98 1.82 -3.46
N HIS A 32 -4.44 0.93 -4.31
CA HIS A 32 -3.67 1.30 -5.49
C HIS A 32 -4.48 2.22 -6.39
N GLU A 33 -5.71 1.84 -6.74
CA GLU A 33 -6.59 2.63 -7.61
C GLU A 33 -6.87 4.02 -7.02
N ILE A 34 -7.11 4.11 -5.71
CA ILE A 34 -7.34 5.40 -5.05
C ILE A 34 -6.06 6.26 -5.09
N ILE A 35 -4.88 5.68 -4.84
CA ILE A 35 -3.60 6.41 -4.93
C ILE A 35 -3.34 6.83 -6.38
N PHE A 36 -3.59 5.96 -7.35
CA PHE A 36 -3.35 6.21 -8.76
C PHE A 36 -4.12 7.43 -9.23
N ASN A 37 -5.43 7.45 -8.95
CA ASN A 37 -6.30 8.58 -9.23
C ASN A 37 -5.91 9.84 -8.44
N ALA A 38 -5.59 9.71 -7.14
CA ALA A 38 -5.29 10.88 -6.30
C ALA A 38 -3.97 11.60 -6.69
N PHE A 39 -3.07 10.91 -7.38
CA PHE A 39 -1.83 11.46 -7.92
C PHE A 39 -1.91 11.77 -9.43
N ASP A 40 -3.12 11.79 -10.01
CA ASP A 40 -3.39 12.14 -11.42
C ASP A 40 -2.57 11.32 -12.42
N ARG A 41 -2.39 10.02 -12.13
CA ARG A 41 -1.71 9.08 -13.03
C ARG A 41 -2.65 8.64 -14.16
N TYR A 42 -2.07 8.23 -15.28
CA TYR A 42 -2.83 7.90 -16.50
C TYR A 42 -2.26 6.73 -17.30
N ASP A 43 -1.05 6.25 -16.97
CA ASP A 43 -0.44 5.09 -17.60
C ASP A 43 -0.33 3.98 -16.56
N GLU A 44 -0.92 2.82 -16.84
CA GLU A 44 -0.98 1.69 -15.90
C GLU A 44 0.35 0.94 -15.91
N HIS A 45 0.93 0.77 -14.72
CA HIS A 45 2.18 0.04 -14.51
C HIS A 45 2.07 -0.84 -13.27
N LEU A 46 2.94 -1.85 -13.20
CA LEU A 46 3.03 -2.73 -12.04
C LEU A 46 3.34 -1.95 -10.76
N TYR A 47 2.85 -2.49 -9.65
CA TYR A 47 3.04 -1.91 -8.32
C TYR A 47 3.27 -2.98 -7.24
N SER A 48 3.83 -2.52 -6.11
CA SER A 48 3.99 -3.33 -4.90
C SER A 48 3.84 -2.49 -3.63
N PHE A 49 3.26 -3.09 -2.59
CA PHE A 49 3.24 -2.60 -1.22
C PHE A 49 4.19 -3.42 -0.34
N TYR A 50 4.97 -2.75 0.49
CA TYR A 50 5.93 -3.35 1.43
C TYR A 50 5.54 -3.02 2.87
N ILE A 51 5.15 -4.04 3.64
CA ILE A 51 4.65 -3.86 5.02
C ILE A 51 5.82 -3.76 6.02
N THR A 52 6.47 -2.60 6.02
CA THR A 52 7.70 -2.38 6.82
C THR A 52 7.47 -2.09 8.30
N ARG A 53 6.26 -1.66 8.69
CA ARG A 53 5.84 -1.19 10.04
C ARG A 53 6.56 0.04 10.57
N LYS A 54 7.78 0.33 10.13
CA LYS A 54 8.62 1.44 10.59
C LYS A 54 9.26 2.17 9.42
N ARG A 55 9.85 3.33 9.69
CA ARG A 55 10.56 4.09 8.65
C ARG A 55 11.81 3.33 8.20
N ILE A 56 12.01 3.23 6.89
CA ILE A 56 13.16 2.61 6.25
C ILE A 56 13.78 3.62 5.27
N ASN A 57 15.01 4.04 5.58
CA ASN A 57 15.71 5.05 4.77
C ASN A 57 16.37 4.47 3.51
N SER A 58 16.70 3.18 3.51
CA SER A 58 17.31 2.50 2.36
C SER A 58 16.23 1.83 1.52
N SER A 59 16.10 2.19 0.25
CA SER A 59 15.18 1.52 -0.68
C SER A 59 15.46 0.01 -0.74
N HIS A 60 16.73 -0.39 -0.76
CA HIS A 60 17.12 -1.80 -0.77
C HIS A 60 16.63 -2.57 0.48
N SER A 61 16.53 -1.92 1.63
CA SER A 61 15.99 -2.54 2.85
C SER A 61 14.46 -2.68 2.82
N ARG A 62 13.74 -1.94 1.97
CA ARG A 62 12.28 -2.04 1.84
C ARG A 62 11.85 -3.37 1.23
N TYR A 63 12.58 -3.84 0.22
CA TYR A 63 12.35 -5.14 -0.45
C TYR A 63 12.51 -6.37 0.45
N LYS A 64 12.97 -6.20 1.70
CA LYS A 64 13.07 -7.29 2.68
C LYS A 64 11.81 -7.47 3.52
N ALA A 65 10.84 -6.57 3.38
CA ALA A 65 9.56 -6.68 4.07
C ALA A 65 8.58 -7.54 3.25
N PRO A 66 7.52 -8.07 3.88
CA PRO A 66 6.42 -8.72 3.17
C PRO A 66 5.91 -7.84 2.03
N GLU A 67 5.86 -8.42 0.83
CA GLU A 67 5.50 -7.75 -0.42
C GLU A 67 4.10 -8.17 -0.86
N PHE A 68 3.26 -7.20 -1.19
CA PHE A 68 1.95 -7.42 -1.80
C PHE A 68 1.98 -6.76 -3.17
N THR A 69 1.88 -7.54 -4.23
CA THR A 69 2.13 -7.08 -5.60
C THR A 69 0.89 -7.25 -6.47
N ASP A 70 0.90 -6.59 -7.61
CA ASP A 70 -0.13 -6.70 -8.65
C ASP A 70 -0.41 -8.17 -9.02
N SER A 71 -1.68 -8.54 -9.15
CA SER A 71 -2.13 -9.92 -9.40
C SER A 71 -1.56 -10.49 -10.70
N THR A 72 -1.39 -9.65 -11.73
CA THR A 72 -0.82 -10.08 -13.02
C THR A 72 0.65 -10.47 -12.92
N TYR A 73 1.37 -9.91 -11.95
CA TYR A 73 2.75 -10.28 -11.64
C TYR A 73 2.84 -11.48 -10.69
N PHE A 74 1.78 -11.75 -9.93
CA PHE A 74 1.68 -12.90 -9.03
C PHE A 74 1.46 -14.23 -9.75
N GLU A 75 0.80 -14.23 -10.92
CA GLU A 75 0.51 -15.45 -11.70
C GLU A 75 1.76 -16.12 -12.31
N ASP A 76 2.85 -15.37 -12.51
CA ASP A 76 4.12 -15.96 -12.92
C ASP A 76 4.75 -16.67 -11.71
N ASN A 77 5.03 -17.97 -11.87
CA ASN A 77 5.53 -18.96 -10.90
C ASN A 77 6.89 -18.65 -10.22
N PHE A 78 7.22 -17.37 -10.02
CA PHE A 78 8.48 -16.84 -9.49
C PHE A 78 8.62 -17.00 -7.97
N ASN A 79 7.50 -17.14 -7.25
CA ASN A 79 7.49 -17.19 -5.78
C ASN A 79 8.15 -18.45 -5.21
N ALA A 80 8.10 -19.58 -5.93
CA ALA A 80 8.67 -20.84 -5.47
C ALA A 80 10.21 -20.85 -5.50
N GLU A 81 10.85 -20.00 -6.31
CA GLU A 81 12.30 -20.09 -6.58
C GLU A 81 13.15 -19.18 -5.67
N PHE A 82 12.58 -18.11 -5.11
CA PHE A 82 13.34 -17.09 -4.37
C PHE A 82 12.96 -16.91 -2.90
N GLY A 83 12.02 -17.69 -2.38
CA GLY A 83 11.69 -17.73 -0.94
C GLY A 83 11.27 -16.36 -0.37
N GLN A 84 10.65 -15.50 -1.18
CA GLN A 84 10.12 -14.22 -0.72
C GLN A 84 8.65 -14.37 -0.34
N ASP A 85 8.28 -13.79 0.81
CA ASP A 85 6.89 -13.65 1.25
C ASP A 85 6.16 -12.62 0.37
N LYS A 86 5.83 -13.04 -0.87
CA LYS A 86 5.00 -12.27 -1.79
C LYS A 86 3.55 -12.74 -1.72
N PHE A 87 2.64 -11.80 -1.80
CA PHE A 87 1.20 -12.01 -1.71
C PHE A 87 0.48 -11.21 -2.79
N ASP A 88 -0.73 -11.62 -3.13
CA ASP A 88 -1.59 -10.91 -4.07
C ASP A 88 -2.21 -9.67 -3.39
N ALA A 89 -2.03 -8.48 -3.98
CA ALA A 89 -2.61 -7.24 -3.48
C ALA A 89 -4.15 -7.20 -3.60
N SER A 90 -4.72 -7.92 -4.58
CA SER A 90 -6.16 -8.00 -4.80
C SER A 90 -6.89 -8.83 -3.72
N GLU A 91 -6.17 -9.71 -3.01
CA GLU A 91 -6.73 -10.52 -1.92
C GLU A 91 -6.52 -9.92 -0.53
N ALA A 92 -5.63 -8.94 -0.40
CA ALA A 92 -5.20 -8.40 0.89
C ALA A 92 -6.04 -7.21 1.35
N GLU A 93 -7.07 -7.48 2.16
CA GLU A 93 -7.86 -6.42 2.81
C GLU A 93 -7.01 -5.55 3.77
N ILE A 94 -7.30 -4.25 3.87
CA ILE A 94 -6.59 -3.31 4.75
C ILE A 94 -6.57 -3.78 6.21
N ASN A 95 -7.67 -4.34 6.72
CA ASN A 95 -7.70 -4.83 8.10
C ASN A 95 -6.75 -6.01 8.33
N SER A 96 -6.53 -6.85 7.31
CA SER A 96 -5.75 -8.09 7.41
C SER A 96 -4.27 -7.80 7.69
N LEU A 97 -3.82 -6.60 7.32
CA LEU A 97 -2.47 -6.11 7.56
C LEU A 97 -2.20 -5.84 9.05
N ARG A 98 -3.23 -5.77 9.91
CA ARG A 98 -3.13 -5.55 11.37
C ARG A 98 -2.21 -4.38 11.74
N LEU A 99 -2.35 -3.25 11.04
CA LEU A 99 -1.51 -2.06 11.23
C LEU A 99 -1.88 -1.30 12.50
N ASN A 100 -0.88 -0.69 13.13
CA ASN A 100 -1.06 0.25 14.23
C ASN A 100 -0.92 1.69 13.74
N ILE A 101 -1.56 2.64 14.43
CA ILE A 101 -1.38 4.07 14.16
C ILE A 101 0.12 4.42 14.21
N LYS A 102 0.60 5.17 13.22
CA LYS A 102 2.00 5.50 12.90
C LYS A 102 2.82 4.40 12.22
N ASP A 103 2.28 3.20 12.01
CA ASP A 103 2.93 2.21 11.17
C ASP A 103 3.17 2.77 9.77
N LYS A 104 4.29 2.36 9.19
CA LYS A 104 4.69 2.75 7.84
C LYS A 104 4.65 1.59 6.86
N ILE A 105 4.16 1.89 5.67
CA ILE A 105 4.16 1.02 4.49
C ILE A 105 4.87 1.81 3.38
N TYR A 106 5.50 1.09 2.46
CA TYR A 106 6.02 1.70 1.24
C TYR A 106 5.25 1.19 0.04
N TYR A 107 4.86 2.09 -0.83
CA TYR A 107 4.19 1.78 -2.09
C TYR A 107 5.12 2.17 -3.24
N LEU A 108 5.47 1.18 -4.06
CA LEU A 108 6.25 1.32 -5.27
C LEU A 108 5.29 1.25 -6.45
N PHE A 109 5.22 2.32 -7.24
CA PHE A 109 4.54 2.32 -8.52
C PHE A 109 5.57 2.43 -9.63
N ASP A 110 5.35 1.70 -10.72
CA ASP A 110 6.24 1.62 -11.88
C ASP A 110 7.62 1.08 -11.51
N PHE A 111 7.88 -0.18 -11.88
CA PHE A 111 9.17 -0.83 -11.59
C PHE A 111 10.32 -0.29 -12.45
N GLY A 112 10.03 0.40 -13.55
CA GLY A 112 11.03 1.09 -14.36
C GLY A 112 11.50 2.36 -13.68
N ASP A 113 10.59 3.31 -13.47
CA ASP A 113 10.93 4.62 -12.91
C ASP A 113 11.04 4.63 -11.37
N CYS A 114 10.54 3.59 -10.70
CA CYS A 114 10.61 3.39 -9.25
C CYS A 114 9.99 4.53 -8.42
N TRP A 115 8.71 4.87 -8.66
CA TRP A 115 8.05 5.95 -7.91
C TRP A 115 7.61 5.47 -6.52
N TRP A 116 8.46 5.76 -5.54
CA TRP A 116 8.23 5.41 -4.14
C TRP A 116 7.33 6.40 -3.40
N HIS A 117 6.43 5.86 -2.59
CA HIS A 117 5.62 6.60 -1.62
C HIS A 117 5.85 6.03 -0.23
N GLU A 118 5.97 6.93 0.75
CA GLU A 118 5.90 6.59 2.17
C GLU A 118 4.45 6.75 2.63
N ILE A 119 3.83 5.64 3.03
CA ILE A 119 2.48 5.58 3.55
C ILE A 119 2.54 5.50 5.07
N THR A 120 1.76 6.32 5.77
CA THR A 120 1.67 6.31 7.24
C THR A 120 0.21 6.24 7.68
N LEU A 121 -0.12 5.26 8.53
CA LEU A 121 -1.46 5.19 9.13
C LEU A 121 -1.64 6.32 10.16
N LEU A 122 -2.61 7.19 9.95
CA LEU A 122 -2.89 8.34 10.83
C LEU A 122 -3.94 8.02 11.88
N SER A 123 -5.04 7.37 11.49
CA SER A 123 -6.17 7.06 12.37
C SER A 123 -6.98 5.87 11.87
N ILE A 124 -7.72 5.26 12.81
CA ILE A 124 -8.74 4.25 12.53
C ILE A 124 -10.01 4.76 13.24
N THR A 125 -11.08 4.95 12.48
CA THR A 125 -12.35 5.47 13.01
C THR A 125 -13.47 4.47 12.77
N GLU A 126 -14.24 4.15 13.82
CA GLU A 126 -15.43 3.31 13.69
C GLU A 126 -16.60 4.13 13.15
N THR A 127 -17.12 3.75 11.99
CA THR A 127 -18.40 4.26 11.50
C THR A 127 -19.53 3.45 12.13
N ASN A 128 -20.22 4.08 13.09
CA ASN A 128 -21.48 3.55 13.59
C ASN A 128 -22.56 3.76 12.53
N LYS A 129 -23.21 2.67 12.08
CA LYS A 129 -24.44 2.78 11.28
C LYS A 129 -25.45 3.60 12.08
N ILE A 130 -25.80 4.78 11.60
CA ILE A 130 -27.02 5.46 12.05
C ILE A 130 -28.15 4.48 11.74
N LYS A 131 -28.74 3.87 12.77
CA LYS A 131 -29.97 3.09 12.62
C LYS A 131 -31.05 4.09 12.21
N GLY A 132 -31.36 4.11 10.91
CA GLY A 132 -32.60 4.67 10.40
C GLY A 132 -33.80 3.82 10.80
#